data_AF-A0A455T1W2-F1
#
_entry.id   AF-A0A455T1W2-F1
#
_cell.length_a   1.000
_cell.length_b   1.000
_cell.length_c   1.000
_cell.angle_alpha   90.00
_cell.angle_beta   90.00
_cell.angle_gamma   90.00
#
_symmetry.space_group_name_H-M   'P 1'
#
loop_
_entity.id
_entity.type
_entity.pdbx_description
1 polymer ?
#
loop_
_entity_poly.entity_id
_entity_poly.type
_entity_poly.pdbx_seq_one_letter_code
_entity_poly.pdbx_strand_id
1 'polypeptide(L)'
;MSWNPNPQESTPPPYENPYQPQQGYQYGGGHNSYDPYSQYGQQQQQQYRYGQWRRLDFSSAESAAIASEANAPTSSGLPAPVAAALAYALFWLSGLIIFLTEKRNRFVRFHAMQSLILFGLITVVIMALRLMGFIPVIGVVAGFLADLIQVVSVLGWAALIVLTFLGRHIRLPVVGDYAERYSNPAGPTF
;
A
#
# COMPACT_ATOMS: atom_id res chain seq x y z
N MET A 1 65.65 28.22 11.11
CA MET A 1 65.48 26.83 10.60
C MET A 1 64.74 26.02 11.65
N SER A 2 63.49 25.66 11.40
CA SER A 2 62.82 24.53 12.03
C SER A 2 61.85 23.96 11.00
N TRP A 3 62.36 22.95 10.31
CA TRP A 3 61.66 22.17 9.28
C TRP A 3 60.67 21.21 9.98
N ASN A 4 59.43 21.13 9.49
CA ASN A 4 58.42 20.19 10.00
C ASN A 4 58.21 19.06 8.97
N PRO A 5 58.52 17.79 9.31
CA PRO A 5 58.32 16.64 8.44
C PRO A 5 56.95 16.01 8.69
N ASN A 6 55.93 16.40 7.92
CA ASN A 6 54.87 15.46 7.55
C ASN A 6 53.97 16.05 6.47
N PRO A 7 54.01 15.57 5.22
CA PRO A 7 52.89 15.73 4.31
C PRO A 7 51.82 14.70 4.69
N GLN A 8 50.85 15.08 5.54
CA GLN A 8 49.63 14.29 5.62
C GLN A 8 48.87 14.50 4.31
N GLU A 9 48.89 13.48 3.47
CA GLU A 9 48.14 13.37 2.23
C GLU A 9 46.67 13.75 2.48
N SER A 10 46.11 14.57 1.60
CA SER A 10 44.68 14.86 1.59
C SER A 10 43.93 13.57 1.28
N THR A 11 43.43 12.90 2.31
CA THR A 11 42.44 11.83 2.14
C THR A 11 41.26 12.43 1.36
N PRO A 12 40.87 11.90 0.18
CA PRO A 12 39.65 12.35 -0.45
C PRO A 12 38.48 12.11 0.52
N PRO A 13 37.47 13.00 0.54
CA PRO A 13 36.34 12.82 1.44
C PRO A 13 35.73 11.43 1.23
N PRO A 14 35.25 10.77 2.29
CA PRO A 14 34.52 9.52 2.13
C PRO A 14 33.37 9.77 1.16
N TYR A 15 33.11 8.84 0.24
CA TYR A 15 31.96 8.89 -0.64
C TYR A 15 30.70 9.17 0.18
N GLU A 16 30.17 10.38 0.06
CA GLU A 16 28.94 10.78 0.74
C GLU A 16 27.81 9.92 0.18
N ASN A 17 27.21 9.10 1.06
CA ASN A 17 26.03 8.33 0.72
C ASN A 17 24.87 9.32 0.53
N PRO A 18 24.27 9.45 -0.66
CA PRO A 18 23.28 10.50 -0.96
C PRO A 18 21.92 10.32 -0.24
N TYR A 19 21.84 9.37 0.70
CA TYR A 19 20.66 9.06 1.50
C TYR A 19 20.84 9.29 3.00
N GLN A 20 21.71 10.21 3.42
CA GLN A 20 21.63 10.75 4.78
C GLN A 20 20.55 11.83 4.84
N PRO A 21 19.46 11.64 5.61
CA PRO A 21 18.54 12.75 5.89
C PRO A 21 19.31 13.82 6.68
N GLN A 22 19.34 15.04 6.15
CA GLN A 22 19.99 16.19 6.78
C GLN A 22 19.49 16.36 8.22
N GLN A 23 20.38 16.15 9.19
CA GLN A 23 20.14 16.57 10.56
C GLN A 23 20.28 18.09 10.59
N GLY A 24 19.15 18.78 10.76
CA GLY A 24 19.11 20.22 10.91
C GLY A 24 19.91 20.67 12.13
N TYR A 25 20.77 21.67 11.95
CA TYR A 25 21.50 22.33 13.02
C TYR A 25 20.52 22.91 14.05
N GLN A 26 20.52 22.34 15.26
CA GLN A 26 19.73 22.80 16.40
C GLN A 26 20.50 23.91 17.13
N TYR A 27 20.20 25.17 16.83
CA TYR A 27 20.54 26.28 17.72
C TYR A 27 19.51 26.34 18.85
N GLY A 28 20.01 26.34 20.09
CA GLY A 28 19.23 26.21 21.31
C GLY A 28 18.29 27.39 21.62
N GLY A 29 17.25 27.08 22.39
CA GLY A 29 16.33 28.05 22.97
C GLY A 29 15.16 27.30 23.61
N GLY A 30 15.25 27.05 24.92
CA GLY A 30 14.29 26.24 25.65
C GLY A 30 12.87 26.80 25.63
N HIS A 31 11.92 25.95 25.24
CA HIS A 31 10.54 25.97 25.72
C HIS A 31 10.08 24.51 25.77
N ASN A 32 9.76 24.04 26.99
CA ASN A 32 9.13 22.73 27.21
C ASN A 32 7.68 22.80 26.67
N SER A 33 7.52 22.55 25.38
CA SER A 33 6.23 22.08 24.85
C SER A 33 6.22 20.57 24.97
N TYR A 34 5.34 20.04 25.82
CA TYR A 34 4.95 18.65 25.76
C TYR A 34 4.30 18.43 24.40
N ASP A 35 5.07 17.86 23.46
CA ASP A 35 4.61 17.52 22.13
C ASP A 35 4.22 16.02 22.12
N PRO A 36 2.93 15.67 22.33
CA PRO A 36 2.47 14.29 22.40
C PRO A 36 2.65 13.52 21.07
N TYR A 37 3.03 14.20 19.98
CA TYR A 37 3.32 13.55 18.69
C TYR A 37 4.69 12.87 18.65
N SER A 38 5.61 13.24 19.55
CA SER A 38 6.96 12.64 19.64
C SER A 38 6.95 11.15 20.04
N GLN A 39 5.92 10.70 20.75
CA GLN A 39 5.80 9.31 21.20
C GLN A 39 5.34 8.35 20.09
N TYR A 40 4.53 8.85 19.13
CA TYR A 40 4.14 8.07 17.94
C TYR A 40 5.32 7.83 17.00
N GLY A 41 6.26 8.78 16.92
CA GLY A 41 7.47 8.64 16.11
C GLY A 41 8.39 7.50 16.55
N GLN A 42 8.46 7.23 17.86
CA GLN A 42 9.32 6.15 18.39
C GLN A 42 8.69 4.75 18.29
N GLN A 43 7.36 4.63 18.38
CA GLN A 43 6.68 3.36 18.10
C GLN A 43 6.70 3.01 16.61
N GLN A 44 6.62 4.01 15.72
CA GLN A 44 6.78 3.81 14.29
C GLN A 44 8.14 3.20 13.96
N GLN A 45 9.24 3.69 14.57
CA GLN A 45 10.59 3.14 14.36
C GLN A 45 10.71 1.64 14.71
N GLN A 46 9.96 1.13 15.69
CA GLN A 46 10.00 -0.28 16.07
C GLN A 46 9.10 -1.16 15.17
N GLN A 47 8.04 -0.62 14.57
CA GLN A 47 7.14 -1.37 13.68
C GLN A 47 7.61 -1.45 12.23
N TYR A 48 8.54 -0.60 11.76
CA TYR A 48 9.24 -0.81 10.48
C TYR A 48 10.04 -2.13 10.42
N ARG A 49 10.14 -2.85 11.55
CA ARG A 49 10.71 -4.20 11.62
C ARG A 49 9.79 -5.29 11.07
N TYR A 50 8.52 -4.99 10.78
CA TYR A 50 7.63 -5.95 10.09
C TYR A 50 7.93 -6.02 8.59
N GLY A 51 8.98 -6.78 8.26
CA GLY A 51 9.13 -7.49 6.99
C GLY A 51 9.51 -6.62 5.79
N GLN A 52 10.82 -6.51 5.56
CA GLN A 52 11.43 -5.96 4.36
C GLN A 52 11.12 -6.83 3.11
N TRP A 53 9.91 -6.75 2.57
CA TRP A 53 9.51 -7.44 1.35
C TRP A 53 9.59 -6.49 0.15
N ARG A 54 10.81 -6.24 -0.30
CA ARG A 54 11.13 -5.44 -1.49
C ARG A 54 10.74 -6.24 -2.75
N ARG A 55 9.62 -5.89 -3.41
CA ARG A 55 9.41 -6.26 -4.82
C ARG A 55 10.35 -5.40 -5.68
N LEU A 56 10.81 -5.94 -6.81
CA LEU A 56 11.78 -5.31 -7.71
C LEU A 56 11.26 -4.03 -8.38
N ASP A 57 9.96 -3.75 -8.25
CA ASP A 57 9.23 -2.78 -9.09
C ASP A 57 9.04 -1.42 -8.40
N PHE A 58 9.19 -1.36 -7.06
CA PHE A 58 9.01 -0.13 -6.29
C PHE A 58 10.35 0.54 -5.97
N SER A 59 10.40 1.87 -6.09
CA SER A 59 11.54 2.64 -5.56
C SER A 59 11.59 2.52 -4.02
N SER A 60 12.76 2.72 -3.44
CA SER A 60 12.93 2.77 -1.97
C SER A 60 12.05 3.83 -1.32
N ALA A 61 11.87 4.97 -2.00
CA ALA A 61 11.02 6.07 -1.55
C ALA A 61 9.54 5.70 -1.53
N GLU A 62 9.05 5.04 -2.58
CA GLU A 62 7.65 4.63 -2.68
C GLU A 62 7.31 3.52 -1.66
N SER A 63 8.24 2.59 -1.45
CA SER A 63 8.12 1.57 -0.40
C SER A 63 8.03 2.19 0.99
N ALA A 64 8.81 3.23 1.28
CA ALA A 64 8.75 3.96 2.54
C ALA A 64 7.42 4.75 2.70
N ALA A 65 6.92 5.36 1.63
CA ALA A 65 5.65 6.06 1.64
C ALA A 65 4.48 5.11 1.92
N ILE A 66 4.43 3.95 1.26
CA ILE A 66 3.44 2.90 1.51
C ILE A 66 3.49 2.42 2.97
N ALA A 67 4.69 2.17 3.50
CA ALA A 67 4.86 1.77 4.90
C ALA A 67 4.37 2.85 5.87
N SER A 68 4.59 4.14 5.55
CA SER A 68 4.07 5.24 6.36
C SER A 68 2.53 5.28 6.36
N GLU A 69 1.90 5.06 5.20
CA GLU A 69 0.43 5.03 5.05
C GLU A 69 -0.20 3.83 5.75
N ALA A 70 0.46 2.67 5.73
CA ALA A 70 0.02 1.48 6.46
C ALA A 70 0.04 1.69 8.00
N ASN A 71 0.79 2.67 8.50
CA ASN A 71 0.82 3.05 9.91
C ASN A 71 0.06 4.36 10.21
N ALA A 72 -0.47 5.01 9.18
CA ALA A 72 -1.18 6.27 9.32
C ALA A 72 -2.62 6.07 9.83
N PRO A 73 -3.19 7.05 10.54
CA PRO A 73 -4.58 7.00 10.98
C PRO A 73 -5.57 6.83 9.82
N THR A 74 -6.62 6.04 10.04
CA THR A 74 -7.74 5.84 9.10
C THR A 74 -8.96 6.63 9.53
N SER A 75 -9.93 6.83 8.63
CA SER A 75 -11.18 7.53 8.96
C SER A 75 -12.07 6.75 9.94
N SER A 76 -11.93 5.42 9.98
CA SER A 76 -12.64 4.54 10.91
C SER A 76 -11.96 4.40 12.28
N GLY A 77 -10.71 4.87 12.41
CA GLY A 77 -9.88 4.66 13.60
C GLY A 77 -9.29 3.25 13.73
N LEU A 78 -9.60 2.35 12.80
CA LEU A 78 -8.98 1.02 12.73
C LEU A 78 -7.54 1.09 12.21
N PRO A 79 -6.66 0.15 12.57
CA PRO A 79 -5.37 0.02 11.91
C PRO A 79 -5.55 -0.11 10.40
N ALA A 80 -4.72 0.58 9.61
CA ALA A 80 -4.87 0.61 8.16
C ALA A 80 -4.85 -0.78 7.49
N PRO A 81 -3.99 -1.74 7.89
CA PRO A 81 -4.01 -3.11 7.35
C PRO A 81 -5.33 -3.83 7.60
N VAL A 82 -5.95 -3.59 8.77
CA VAL A 82 -7.23 -4.18 9.15
C VAL A 82 -8.35 -3.57 8.30
N ALA A 83 -8.42 -2.24 8.21
CA ALA A 83 -9.41 -1.55 7.39
C ALA A 83 -9.28 -1.92 5.89
N ALA A 84 -8.06 -2.00 5.38
CA ALA A 84 -7.79 -2.42 4.00
C ALA A 84 -8.18 -3.88 3.75
N ALA A 85 -7.92 -4.79 4.68
CA ALA A 85 -8.33 -6.20 4.57
C ALA A 85 -9.86 -6.35 4.58
N LEU A 86 -10.56 -5.57 5.42
CA LEU A 86 -12.03 -5.52 5.44
C LEU A 86 -12.62 -5.07 4.11
N ALA A 87 -11.88 -4.32 3.30
CA ALA A 87 -12.35 -3.89 1.99
C ALA A 87 -12.55 -5.07 1.03
N TYR A 88 -11.94 -6.23 1.31
CA TYR A 88 -12.15 -7.47 0.57
C TYR A 88 -13.23 -8.39 1.17
N ALA A 89 -13.75 -8.12 2.37
CA ALA A 89 -14.58 -9.06 3.13
C ALA A 89 -15.86 -9.51 2.40
N LEU A 90 -16.52 -8.58 1.71
CA LEU A 90 -17.72 -8.81 0.89
C LEU A 90 -17.44 -8.47 -0.57
N PHE A 91 -16.25 -8.84 -1.06
CA PHE A 91 -15.82 -8.61 -2.43
C PHE A 91 -15.94 -7.12 -2.81
N TRP A 92 -16.55 -6.80 -3.96
CA TRP A 92 -16.68 -5.42 -4.43
C TRP A 92 -17.60 -4.56 -3.55
N LEU A 93 -18.54 -5.15 -2.79
CA LEU A 93 -19.48 -4.39 -1.95
C LEU A 93 -18.77 -3.76 -0.76
N SER A 94 -17.95 -4.53 -0.04
CA SER A 94 -17.12 -3.98 1.03
C SER A 94 -16.10 -2.99 0.49
N GLY A 95 -15.54 -3.26 -0.70
CA GLY A 95 -14.63 -2.35 -1.39
C GLY A 95 -15.27 -0.99 -1.64
N LEU A 96 -16.50 -0.98 -2.18
CA LEU A 96 -17.29 0.23 -2.39
C LEU A 96 -17.53 0.99 -1.09
N ILE A 97 -18.03 0.31 -0.05
CA ILE A 97 -18.37 0.95 1.23
C ILE A 97 -17.13 1.57 1.87
N ILE A 98 -16.01 0.83 1.92
CA ILE A 98 -14.77 1.35 2.51
C ILE A 98 -14.19 2.48 1.66
N PHE A 99 -14.23 2.38 0.34
CA PHE A 99 -13.74 3.46 -0.53
C PHE A 99 -14.52 4.77 -0.34
N LEU A 100 -15.84 4.67 -0.18
CA LEU A 100 -16.70 5.84 0.05
C LEU A 100 -16.54 6.44 1.46
N THR A 101 -16.27 5.62 2.47
CA THR A 101 -16.18 6.07 3.88
C THR A 101 -14.76 6.48 4.28
N GLU A 102 -13.71 5.87 3.71
CA GLU A 102 -12.33 6.25 3.97
C GLU A 102 -11.94 7.52 3.20
N LYS A 103 -11.67 8.61 3.92
CA LYS A 103 -11.35 9.92 3.34
C LYS A 103 -9.88 10.29 3.38
N ARG A 104 -9.07 9.64 4.21
CA ARG A 104 -7.73 10.15 4.57
C ARG A 104 -6.61 9.21 4.20
N ASN A 105 -6.77 7.91 4.46
CA ASN A 105 -5.69 6.95 4.32
C ASN A 105 -5.62 6.40 2.89
N ARG A 106 -4.51 6.63 2.19
CA ARG A 106 -4.34 6.19 0.78
C ARG A 106 -4.22 4.68 0.66
N PHE A 107 -3.54 4.04 1.61
CA PHE A 107 -3.37 2.59 1.63
C PHE A 107 -4.72 1.87 1.69
N VAL A 108 -5.61 2.29 2.60
CA VAL A 108 -6.96 1.73 2.70
C VAL A 108 -7.78 2.00 1.43
N ARG A 109 -7.70 3.23 0.89
CA ARG A 109 -8.41 3.60 -0.36
C ARG A 109 -7.94 2.79 -1.56
N PHE A 110 -6.65 2.52 -1.66
CA PHE A 110 -6.07 1.68 -2.72
C PHE A 110 -6.66 0.26 -2.67
N HIS A 111 -6.59 -0.41 -1.52
CA HIS A 111 -7.13 -1.78 -1.40
C HIS A 111 -8.65 -1.81 -1.59
N ALA A 112 -9.37 -0.77 -1.16
CA ALA A 112 -10.81 -0.65 -1.38
C ALA A 112 -11.16 -0.48 -2.86
N MET A 113 -10.44 0.36 -3.60
CA MET A 113 -10.64 0.51 -5.05
C MET A 113 -10.21 -0.75 -5.81
N GLN A 114 -9.10 -1.38 -5.43
CA GLN A 114 -8.67 -2.66 -6.01
C GLN A 114 -9.73 -3.75 -5.82
N SER A 115 -10.32 -3.84 -4.62
CA SER A 115 -11.44 -4.76 -4.34
C SER A 115 -12.66 -4.46 -5.22
N LEU A 116 -13.06 -3.20 -5.30
CA LEU A 116 -14.20 -2.73 -6.10
C LEU A 116 -14.05 -3.11 -7.57
N ILE A 117 -12.91 -2.76 -8.18
CA ILE A 117 -12.65 -3.01 -9.60
C ILE A 117 -12.52 -4.50 -9.88
N LEU A 118 -11.69 -5.21 -9.11
CA LEU A 118 -11.39 -6.63 -9.34
C LEU A 118 -12.66 -7.48 -9.27
N PHE A 119 -13.36 -7.42 -8.14
CA PHE A 119 -14.50 -8.29 -7.90
C PHE A 119 -15.77 -7.83 -8.62
N GLY A 120 -15.88 -6.53 -8.92
CA GLY A 120 -16.93 -6.02 -9.79
C GLY A 120 -16.78 -6.58 -11.21
N LEU A 121 -15.57 -6.53 -11.76
CA LEU A 121 -15.28 -7.07 -13.09
C LEU A 121 -15.48 -8.59 -13.14
N ILE A 122 -14.98 -9.34 -12.16
CA ILE A 122 -15.17 -10.80 -12.06
C ILE A 122 -16.67 -11.13 -12.05
N THR A 123 -17.47 -10.39 -11.29
CA THR A 123 -18.93 -10.59 -11.22
C THR A 123 -19.57 -10.39 -12.59
N VAL A 124 -19.24 -9.31 -13.30
CA VAL A 124 -19.77 -9.03 -14.65
C VAL A 124 -19.37 -10.12 -15.66
N VAL A 125 -18.11 -10.56 -15.65
CA VAL A 125 -17.62 -11.61 -16.54
C VAL A 125 -18.32 -12.94 -16.29
N ILE A 126 -18.45 -13.35 -15.02
CA ILE A 126 -19.14 -14.60 -14.66
C ILE A 126 -20.62 -14.52 -15.09
N MET A 127 -21.30 -13.40 -14.85
CA MET A 127 -22.69 -13.22 -15.30
C MET A 127 -22.79 -13.33 -16.83
N ALA A 128 -21.91 -12.69 -17.58
CA ALA A 128 -21.91 -12.75 -19.04
C ALA A 128 -21.70 -14.19 -19.55
N LEU A 129 -20.76 -14.95 -18.97
CA LEU A 129 -20.52 -16.35 -19.33
C LEU A 129 -21.73 -17.24 -19.02
N ARG A 130 -22.37 -17.05 -17.86
CA ARG A 130 -23.56 -17.82 -17.46
C ARG A 130 -24.74 -17.56 -18.40
N LEU A 131 -24.88 -16.32 -18.90
CA LEU A 131 -25.91 -16.00 -19.89
C LEU A 131 -25.74 -16.75 -21.22
N MET A 132 -24.51 -17.12 -21.60
CA MET A 132 -24.27 -17.90 -22.83
C MET A 132 -24.58 -19.40 -22.68
N GLY A 133 -24.99 -19.85 -21.48
CA GLY A 133 -25.20 -21.25 -21.14
C GLY A 133 -26.31 -21.97 -21.91
N PHE A 134 -27.20 -21.25 -22.60
CA PHE A 134 -28.30 -21.85 -23.39
C PHE A 134 -27.83 -22.40 -24.75
N ILE A 135 -26.65 -22.02 -25.22
CA ILE A 135 -26.09 -22.52 -26.48
C ILE A 135 -25.35 -23.83 -26.15
N PRO A 136 -25.64 -24.99 -26.79
CA PRO A 136 -25.13 -26.29 -26.31
C PRO A 136 -23.60 -26.35 -26.17
N VAL A 137 -22.87 -26.28 -27.27
CA VAL A 137 -21.40 -26.42 -27.28
C VAL A 137 -20.72 -25.22 -26.61
N ILE A 138 -21.21 -24.01 -26.88
CA ILE A 138 -20.65 -22.78 -26.31
C ILE A 138 -20.90 -22.70 -24.80
N GLY A 139 -22.06 -23.13 -24.34
CA GLY A 139 -22.49 -23.10 -22.94
C GLY A 139 -21.68 -24.05 -22.07
N VAL A 140 -21.29 -25.22 -22.58
CA VAL A 140 -20.37 -26.13 -21.86
C VAL A 140 -19.01 -25.46 -21.65
N VAL A 141 -18.44 -24.85 -22.70
CA VAL A 141 -17.14 -24.16 -22.62
C VAL A 141 -17.23 -22.93 -21.71
N ALA A 142 -18.28 -22.12 -21.85
CA ALA A 142 -18.50 -20.94 -21.02
C ALA A 142 -18.72 -21.29 -19.54
N GLY A 143 -19.45 -22.37 -19.26
CA GLY A 143 -19.64 -22.90 -17.91
C GLY A 143 -18.32 -23.32 -17.27
N PHE A 144 -17.51 -24.11 -17.98
CA PHE A 144 -16.18 -24.51 -17.51
C PHE A 144 -15.27 -23.30 -17.24
N LEU A 145 -15.26 -22.30 -18.13
CA LEU A 145 -14.50 -21.06 -17.92
C LEU A 145 -14.99 -20.28 -16.69
N ALA A 146 -16.30 -20.19 -16.49
CA ALA A 146 -16.87 -19.50 -15.33
C ALA A 146 -16.47 -20.18 -14.02
N ASP A 147 -16.52 -21.52 -13.97
CA ASP A 147 -16.11 -22.29 -12.80
C ASP A 147 -14.60 -22.15 -12.53
N LEU A 148 -13.77 -22.17 -13.56
CA LEU A 148 -12.33 -21.95 -13.45
C LEU A 148 -12.00 -20.55 -12.90
N ILE A 149 -12.63 -19.51 -13.45
CA ILE A 149 -12.49 -18.13 -12.97
C ILE A 149 -12.90 -18.04 -11.50
N GLN A 150 -14.00 -18.70 -11.12
CA GLN A 150 -14.50 -18.67 -9.75
C GLN A 150 -13.51 -19.31 -8.77
N VAL A 151 -12.91 -20.46 -9.10
CA VAL A 151 -11.90 -21.12 -8.27
C VAL A 151 -10.67 -20.23 -8.09
N VAL A 152 -10.12 -19.68 -9.18
CA VAL A 152 -8.95 -18.78 -9.12
C VAL A 152 -9.28 -17.52 -8.31
N SER A 153 -10.49 -16.99 -8.47
CA SER A 153 -10.95 -15.80 -7.74
C SER A 153 -11.04 -16.03 -6.25
N VAL A 154 -11.54 -17.19 -5.80
CA VAL A 154 -11.62 -17.54 -4.38
C VAL A 154 -10.23 -17.69 -3.76
N LEU A 155 -9.30 -18.35 -4.46
CA LEU A 155 -7.91 -18.48 -3.99
C LEU A 155 -7.21 -17.11 -3.91
N GLY A 156 -7.36 -16.29 -4.95
CA GLY A 156 -6.83 -14.92 -4.98
C GLY A 156 -7.44 -14.04 -3.90
N TRP A 157 -8.75 -14.15 -3.66
CA TRP A 157 -9.46 -13.43 -2.61
C TRP A 157 -8.92 -13.74 -1.21
N ALA A 158 -8.75 -15.02 -0.87
CA ALA A 158 -8.18 -15.42 0.40
C ALA A 158 -6.74 -14.89 0.57
N ALA A 159 -5.92 -15.00 -0.48
CA ALA A 159 -4.57 -14.46 -0.48
C ALA A 159 -4.54 -12.94 -0.28
N LEU A 160 -5.41 -12.19 -0.96
CA LEU A 160 -5.51 -10.74 -0.82
C LEU A 160 -5.89 -10.33 0.61
N ILE A 161 -6.85 -11.01 1.24
CA ILE A 161 -7.21 -10.75 2.63
C ILE A 161 -6.01 -10.97 3.55
N VAL A 162 -5.41 -12.16 3.52
CA VAL A 162 -4.32 -12.53 4.44
C VAL A 162 -3.15 -11.59 4.27
N LEU A 163 -2.72 -11.35 3.03
CA LEU A 163 -1.53 -10.57 2.77
C LEU A 163 -1.75 -9.08 3.05
N THR A 164 -2.94 -8.53 2.76
CA THR A 164 -3.29 -7.14 3.12
C THR A 164 -3.37 -6.97 4.64
N PHE A 165 -3.94 -7.96 5.34
CA PHE A 165 -4.00 -7.96 6.80
C PHE A 165 -2.60 -7.95 7.43
N LEU A 166 -1.64 -8.60 6.80
CA LEU A 166 -0.22 -8.54 7.16
C LEU A 166 0.47 -7.23 6.75
N GLY A 167 -0.29 -6.22 6.30
CA GLY A 167 0.22 -4.90 5.89
C GLY A 167 0.88 -4.88 4.51
N ARG A 168 0.73 -5.93 3.70
CA ARG A 168 1.36 -5.97 2.37
C ARG A 168 0.54 -5.18 1.36
N HIS A 169 1.20 -4.21 0.73
CA HIS A 169 0.66 -3.52 -0.43
C HIS A 169 0.76 -4.40 -1.67
N ILE A 170 -0.34 -5.08 -2.01
CA ILE A 170 -0.41 -5.94 -3.20
C ILE A 170 -1.07 -5.17 -4.30
N ARG A 171 -0.27 -4.84 -5.31
CA ARG A 171 -0.73 -4.32 -6.60
C ARG A 171 -0.90 -5.48 -7.57
N LEU A 172 -2.13 -5.70 -8.02
CA LEU A 172 -2.40 -6.65 -9.10
C LEU A 172 -2.08 -6.00 -10.46
N PRO A 173 -1.53 -6.74 -11.44
CA PRO A 173 -1.30 -6.21 -12.78
C PRO A 173 -2.63 -5.73 -13.38
N VAL A 174 -2.59 -4.60 -14.10
CA VAL A 174 -3.75 -3.90 -14.67
C VAL A 174 -4.68 -3.27 -13.62
N VAL A 175 -5.26 -4.06 -12.70
CA VAL A 175 -6.22 -3.56 -11.71
C VAL A 175 -5.58 -2.59 -10.73
N GLY A 176 -4.36 -2.89 -10.27
CA GLY A 176 -3.63 -2.06 -9.33
C GLY A 176 -3.29 -0.68 -9.89
N ASP A 177 -3.09 -0.57 -11.21
CA ASP A 177 -2.80 0.71 -11.87
C ASP A 177 -4.02 1.63 -11.86
N TYR A 178 -5.21 1.05 -12.07
CA TYR A 178 -6.46 1.79 -11.94
C TYR A 178 -6.76 2.13 -10.48
N ALA A 179 -6.50 1.22 -9.55
CA ALA A 179 -6.68 1.47 -8.13
C ALA A 179 -5.81 2.66 -7.66
N GLU A 180 -4.55 2.72 -8.09
CA GLU A 180 -3.63 3.82 -7.77
C GLU A 180 -4.13 5.17 -8.26
N ARG A 181 -4.67 5.23 -9.49
CA ARG A 181 -5.18 6.49 -10.06
C ARG A 181 -6.30 7.12 -9.23
N TYR A 182 -7.09 6.31 -8.54
CA TYR A 182 -8.26 6.77 -7.78
C TYR A 182 -8.10 6.65 -6.26
N SER A 183 -6.96 6.14 -5.76
CA SER A 183 -6.70 5.99 -4.33
C SER A 183 -6.39 7.33 -3.65
N ASN A 184 -5.99 8.35 -4.42
CA ASN A 184 -5.72 9.68 -3.91
C ASN A 184 -6.92 10.19 -3.08
N PRO A 185 -6.69 10.74 -1.87
CA PRO A 185 -7.74 11.40 -1.12
C PRO A 185 -8.26 12.53 -2.00
N ALA A 186 -9.55 12.83 -1.90
CA ALA A 186 -10.02 14.11 -2.42
C ALA A 186 -9.17 15.19 -1.73
N GLY A 187 -8.28 15.84 -2.48
CA GLY A 187 -7.58 17.02 -1.98
C GLY A 187 -8.62 18.06 -1.57
N PRO A 188 -8.27 19.06 -0.74
CA PRO A 188 -9.17 20.16 -0.46
C PRO A 188 -9.58 20.80 -1.79
N THR A 189 -10.81 20.53 -2.21
CA THR A 189 -11.46 21.27 -3.30
C THR A 189 -11.81 22.62 -2.70
N PHE A 190 -10.92 23.60 -2.91
CA PHE A 190 -11.25 25.01 -2.79
C PHE A 190 -12.10 25.43 -3.99
#